data_AF-A0A8D1Z5D8-F1
#
_entry.id   AF-A0A8D1Z5D8-F1
#
_cell.length_a   1.000
_cell.length_b   1.000
_cell.length_c   1.000
_cell.angle_alpha   90.00
_cell.angle_beta   90.00
_cell.angle_gamma   90.00
#
_symmetry.space_group_name_H-M   'P 1'
#
loop_
_entity.id
_entity.type
_entity.pdbx_description
1 polymer ?
#
loop_
_entity_poly.entity_id
_entity_poly.type
_entity_poly.pdbx_seq_one_letter_code
_entity_poly.pdbx_strand_id
1 'polypeptide(L)'
;MLKMMQDFGNKLEAKMDNLQDTLTKEIQDIKLKPEEMQNIITEIKNSLEAANRRIQEAEDQVSELEDRLVEIMDAEQKREKRLKTNEESLRELWEYVKCTNVRIIGVPEGEESEKETEKIFQEIIAENFPNMGKESLTQIQEAQQVPYKINPRRNTLRCILIKLTKIKDKEIILKAAREMKQRTREPQ
;
A
#
# COMPACT_ATOMS: atom_id res chain seq x y z
N MET A 1 23.54 27.69 103.29
CA MET A 1 22.14 27.80 102.81
C MET A 1 22.03 28.78 101.63
N LEU A 2 22.49 30.03 101.76
CA LEU A 2 22.42 31.06 100.70
C LEU A 2 23.04 30.64 99.35
N LYS A 3 24.28 30.12 99.36
CA LYS A 3 25.00 29.69 98.14
C LYS A 3 24.29 28.57 97.38
N MET A 4 23.66 27.65 98.11
CA MET A 4 22.88 26.54 97.52
C MET A 4 21.59 27.03 96.84
N MET A 5 20.93 28.07 97.38
CA MET A 5 19.78 28.69 96.72
C MET A 5 20.19 29.44 95.44
N GLN A 6 21.34 30.12 95.45
CA GLN A 6 21.85 30.85 94.30
C GLN A 6 22.27 29.91 93.15
N ASP A 7 22.97 28.81 93.46
CA ASP A 7 23.32 27.79 92.46
C ASP A 7 22.07 27.12 91.86
N PHE A 8 21.02 26.93 92.66
CA PHE A 8 19.74 26.40 92.19
C PHE A 8 19.01 27.40 91.28
N GLY A 9 19.00 28.69 91.65
CA GLY A 9 18.45 29.77 90.82
C GLY A 9 19.13 29.88 89.46
N ASN A 10 20.47 29.93 89.44
CA ASN A 10 21.25 29.98 88.20
C ASN A 10 21.02 28.74 87.32
N LYS A 11 20.87 27.55 87.92
CA LYS A 11 20.57 26.31 87.20
C LYS A 11 19.16 26.29 86.60
N LEU A 12 18.19 26.94 87.27
CA LEU A 12 16.83 27.11 86.75
C LEU A 12 16.82 28.11 85.59
N GLU A 13 17.53 29.22 85.73
CA GLU A 13 17.65 30.25 84.69
C GLU A 13 18.27 29.68 83.41
N ALA A 14 19.39 28.98 83.52
CA ALA A 14 20.01 28.31 82.37
C ALA A 14 19.11 27.26 81.69
N LYS A 15 18.24 26.59 82.45
CA LYS A 15 17.23 25.67 81.89
C LYS A 15 16.10 26.42 81.19
N MET A 16 15.69 27.56 81.72
CA MET A 16 14.66 28.41 81.16
C MET A 16 15.12 29.04 79.85
N ASP A 17 16.35 29.56 79.81
CA ASP A 17 16.97 30.09 78.59
C ASP A 17 17.08 29.02 77.49
N ASN A 18 17.53 27.81 77.86
CA ASN A 18 17.63 26.70 76.91
C ASN A 18 16.25 26.28 76.36
N LEU A 19 15.22 26.25 77.22
CA LEU A 19 13.84 25.99 76.79
C LEU A 19 13.33 27.09 75.85
N GLN A 20 13.60 28.36 76.17
CA GLN A 20 13.22 29.50 75.33
C GLN A 20 13.91 29.45 73.96
N ASP A 21 15.20 29.12 73.92
CA ASP A 21 15.95 28.95 72.68
C ASP A 21 15.40 27.79 71.83
N THR A 22 15.10 26.66 72.46
CA THR A 22 14.55 25.47 71.77
C THR A 22 13.17 25.77 71.19
N LEU A 23 12.27 26.36 71.98
CA LEU A 23 10.93 26.75 71.51
C LEU A 23 11.00 27.78 70.39
N THR A 24 11.92 28.73 70.46
CA THR A 24 12.09 29.75 69.42
C THR A 24 12.49 29.13 68.08
N LYS A 25 13.44 28.19 68.10
CA LYS A 25 13.85 27.44 66.91
C LYS A 25 12.71 26.62 66.32
N GLU A 26 11.97 25.87 67.15
CA GLU A 26 10.81 25.09 66.69
C GLU A 26 9.72 25.97 66.07
N ILE A 27 9.44 27.15 66.64
CA ILE A 27 8.46 28.10 66.08
C ILE A 27 8.93 28.65 64.73
N GLN A 28 10.22 28.94 64.56
CA GLN A 28 10.76 29.37 63.27
C GLN A 28 10.64 28.26 62.22
N ASP A 29 11.01 27.02 62.55
CA ASP A 29 10.89 25.87 61.65
C ASP A 29 9.44 25.59 61.25
N ILE A 30 8.49 25.71 62.19
CA ILE A 30 7.05 25.57 61.91
C ILE A 30 6.54 26.67 60.97
N LYS A 31 7.13 27.87 61.00
CA LYS A 31 6.74 28.98 60.11
C LYS A 31 7.32 28.88 58.70
N LEU A 32 8.53 28.34 58.56
CA LEU A 32 9.18 28.18 57.25
C LEU A 32 8.49 27.11 56.38
N LYS A 33 8.14 25.96 56.98
CA LYS A 33 7.48 24.84 56.29
C LYS A 33 6.23 25.22 55.47
N PRO A 34 5.24 25.99 55.98
CA PRO A 34 4.08 26.37 55.20
C PRO A 34 4.43 27.35 54.06
N GLU A 35 5.45 28.19 54.20
CA GLU A 35 5.90 29.11 53.13
C GLU A 35 6.53 28.34 51.97
N GLU A 36 7.40 27.38 52.27
CA GLU A 36 7.96 26.44 51.28
C GLU A 36 6.86 25.66 50.55
N MET A 37 5.87 25.17 51.31
CA MET A 37 4.72 24.45 50.75
C MET A 37 3.88 25.35 49.82
N GLN A 38 3.67 26.62 50.16
CA GLN A 38 2.93 27.55 49.28
C GLN A 38 3.67 27.82 47.96
N ASN A 39 4.99 27.94 48.01
CA ASN A 39 5.80 28.13 46.80
C ASN A 39 5.67 26.92 45.85
N ILE A 40 5.80 25.71 46.39
CA ILE A 40 5.64 24.47 45.61
C ILE A 40 4.22 24.35 45.03
N ILE A 41 3.18 24.66 45.81
CA ILE A 41 1.79 24.64 45.33
C ILE A 41 1.60 25.62 44.16
N THR A 42 2.18 26.82 44.27
CA THR A 42 2.08 27.85 43.22
C THR A 42 2.77 27.39 41.94
N GLU A 43 3.94 26.76 42.05
CA GLU A 43 4.65 26.21 40.90
C GLU A 43 3.84 25.10 40.23
N ILE A 44 3.32 24.13 41.01
CA ILE A 44 2.46 23.06 40.50
C ILE A 44 1.24 23.62 39.78
N LYS A 45 0.59 24.65 40.34
CA LYS A 45 -0.58 25.29 39.73
C LYS A 45 -0.22 25.88 38.36
N ASN A 46 0.88 26.60 38.26
CA ASN A 46 1.32 27.21 37.00
C ASN A 46 1.66 26.13 35.95
N SER A 47 2.33 25.05 36.37
CA SER A 47 2.62 23.91 35.49
C SER A 47 1.34 23.22 35.01
N LEU A 48 0.34 23.06 35.88
CA LEU A 48 -0.96 22.46 35.53
C LEU A 48 -1.72 23.33 34.52
N GLU A 49 -1.76 24.65 34.71
CA GLU A 49 -2.38 25.57 33.76
C GLU A 49 -1.68 25.54 32.40
N ALA A 50 -0.34 25.46 32.39
CA ALA A 50 0.43 25.32 31.15
C ALA A 50 0.15 23.98 30.45
N ALA A 51 0.04 22.88 31.20
CA ALA A 51 -0.31 21.57 30.67
C ALA A 51 -1.72 21.57 30.06
N ASN A 52 -2.71 22.15 30.74
CA ASN A 52 -4.08 22.24 30.23
C ASN A 52 -4.16 23.03 28.91
N ARG A 53 -3.43 24.14 28.78
CA ARG A 53 -3.37 24.88 27.51
C ARG A 53 -2.84 24.01 26.36
N ARG A 54 -1.79 23.23 26.61
CA ARG A 54 -1.22 22.31 25.61
C ARG A 54 -2.18 21.18 25.24
N ILE A 55 -2.94 20.67 26.21
CA ILE A 55 -3.97 19.65 25.96
C ILE A 55 -5.05 20.22 25.04
N GLN A 56 -5.55 21.42 25.35
CA GLN A 56 -6.58 22.05 24.51
C GLN A 56 -6.11 22.29 23.08
N GLU A 57 -4.88 22.78 22.92
CA GLU A 57 -4.27 22.96 21.59
C GLU A 57 -4.13 21.64 20.83
N ALA A 58 -3.75 20.56 21.53
CA ALA A 58 -3.67 19.24 20.92
C ALA A 58 -5.05 18.68 20.53
N GLU A 59 -6.09 18.92 21.34
CA GLU A 59 -7.47 18.53 21.02
C GLU A 59 -7.98 19.24 19.76
N ASP A 60 -7.74 20.55 19.64
CA ASP A 60 -8.12 21.32 18.46
C ASP A 60 -7.40 20.80 17.19
N GLN A 61 -6.11 20.47 17.31
CA GLN A 61 -5.34 19.88 16.20
C GLN A 61 -5.86 18.49 15.82
N VAL A 62 -6.25 17.67 16.80
CA VAL A 62 -6.86 16.35 16.53
C VAL A 62 -8.18 16.52 15.78
N SER A 63 -9.04 17.46 16.19
CA SER A 63 -10.30 17.73 15.49
C SER A 63 -10.07 18.16 14.04
N GLU A 64 -9.10 19.03 13.76
CA GLU A 64 -8.77 19.43 12.39
C GLU A 64 -8.27 18.24 11.55
N LEU A 65 -7.46 17.36 12.14
CA LEU A 65 -6.96 16.16 11.46
C LEU A 65 -8.08 15.14 11.17
N GLU A 66 -9.06 15.01 12.06
CA GLU A 66 -10.23 14.15 11.85
C GLU A 66 -11.04 14.62 10.64
N ASP A 67 -11.32 15.91 10.53
CA ASP A 67 -12.04 16.49 9.39
C ASP A 67 -11.28 16.25 8.08
N ARG A 68 -9.97 16.50 8.08
CA ARG A 68 -9.10 16.25 6.90
C ARG A 68 -9.07 14.79 6.50
N LEU A 69 -9.13 13.86 7.46
CA LEU A 69 -9.13 12.43 7.17
C LEU A 69 -10.40 12.00 6.43
N VAL A 70 -11.55 12.58 6.78
CA VAL A 70 -12.82 12.34 6.08
C VAL A 70 -12.73 12.79 4.62
N GLU A 71 -12.20 13.98 4.35
CA GLU A 71 -12.02 14.48 2.98
C GLU A 71 -11.09 13.58 2.14
N ILE A 72 -9.98 13.11 2.75
CA ILE A 72 -9.04 12.20 2.08
C ILE A 72 -9.73 10.89 1.74
N MET A 73 -10.50 10.32 2.67
CA MET A 73 -11.22 9.06 2.46
C MET A 73 -12.21 9.17 1.30
N ASP A 74 -12.99 10.25 1.22
CA ASP A 74 -13.93 10.49 0.13
C ASP A 74 -13.21 10.64 -1.22
N ALA A 75 -12.08 11.36 -1.24
CA ALA A 75 -11.25 11.50 -2.43
C ALA A 75 -10.66 10.16 -2.89
N GLU A 76 -10.23 9.30 -1.95
CA GLU A 76 -9.74 7.96 -2.24
C GLU A 76 -10.82 7.05 -2.82
N GLN A 77 -12.01 7.02 -2.24
CA GLN A 77 -13.13 6.25 -2.77
C GLN A 77 -13.49 6.69 -4.20
N LYS A 78 -13.49 8.00 -4.47
CA LYS A 78 -13.72 8.53 -5.82
C LYS A 78 -12.60 8.11 -6.79
N ARG A 79 -11.34 8.13 -6.35
CA ARG A 79 -10.19 7.67 -7.13
C ARG A 79 -10.30 6.17 -7.44
N GLU A 80 -10.70 5.37 -6.47
CA GLU A 80 -10.87 3.92 -6.63
C GLU A 80 -11.94 3.58 -7.67
N LYS A 81 -13.11 4.25 -7.61
CA LYS A 81 -14.18 4.05 -8.60
C LYS A 81 -13.68 4.37 -10.02
N ARG A 82 -12.92 5.47 -10.19
CA ARG A 82 -12.33 5.82 -11.49
C ARG A 82 -11.33 4.78 -11.98
N LEU A 83 -10.50 4.22 -11.08
CA LEU A 83 -9.54 3.19 -11.43
C LEU A 83 -10.24 1.89 -11.87
N LYS A 84 -11.31 1.49 -11.18
CA LYS A 84 -12.13 0.33 -11.58
C LYS A 84 -12.72 0.49 -12.98
N THR A 85 -13.36 1.63 -13.26
CA THR A 85 -13.89 1.92 -14.60
C THR A 85 -12.78 1.95 -15.66
N ASN A 86 -11.63 2.55 -15.35
CA ASN A 86 -10.49 2.56 -16.27
C ASN A 86 -9.96 1.14 -16.55
N GLU A 87 -9.91 0.26 -15.54
CA GLU A 87 -9.49 -1.12 -15.70
C GLU A 87 -10.44 -1.88 -16.62
N GLU A 88 -11.76 -1.73 -16.43
CA GLU A 88 -12.79 -2.30 -17.29
C GLU A 88 -12.66 -1.81 -18.73
N SER A 89 -12.51 -0.49 -18.93
CA SER A 89 -12.29 0.08 -20.27
C SER A 89 -11.01 -0.44 -20.93
N LEU A 90 -9.92 -0.60 -20.16
CA LEU A 90 -8.69 -1.20 -20.68
C LEU A 90 -8.86 -2.67 -21.05
N ARG A 91 -9.65 -3.43 -20.28
CA ARG A 91 -9.99 -4.82 -20.59
C ARG A 91 -10.76 -4.92 -21.90
N GLU A 92 -11.77 -4.08 -22.09
CA GLU A 92 -12.56 -4.01 -23.33
C GLU A 92 -11.70 -3.62 -24.54
N LEU A 93 -10.86 -2.59 -24.40
CA LEU A 93 -9.92 -2.18 -25.46
C LEU A 93 -8.92 -3.29 -25.79
N TRP A 94 -8.44 -4.02 -24.77
CA TRP A 94 -7.52 -5.12 -24.98
C TRP A 94 -8.17 -6.33 -25.67
N GLU A 95 -9.42 -6.64 -25.32
CA GLU A 95 -10.23 -7.64 -26.02
C GLU A 95 -10.51 -7.23 -27.46
N TYR A 96 -10.80 -5.95 -27.69
CA TYR A 96 -10.93 -5.36 -29.02
C TYR A 96 -9.64 -5.48 -29.82
N VAL A 97 -8.46 -5.16 -29.26
CA VAL A 97 -7.19 -5.32 -29.99
C VAL A 97 -6.88 -6.80 -30.29
N LYS A 98 -7.25 -7.71 -29.39
CA LYS A 98 -7.05 -9.15 -29.57
C LYS A 98 -8.06 -9.80 -30.50
N CYS A 99 -9.15 -9.13 -30.87
CA CYS A 99 -10.23 -9.75 -31.62
C CYS A 99 -9.82 -10.18 -33.04
N THR A 100 -8.69 -9.71 -33.57
CA THR A 100 -8.12 -10.17 -34.83
C THR A 100 -6.89 -11.08 -34.70
N ASN A 101 -6.43 -11.35 -33.47
CA ASN A 101 -5.20 -12.11 -33.24
C ASN A 101 -5.47 -13.62 -33.14
N VAL A 102 -4.69 -14.42 -33.86
CA VAL A 102 -4.61 -15.89 -33.78
C VAL A 102 -3.26 -16.28 -33.18
N ARG A 103 -3.25 -17.29 -32.31
CA ARG A 103 -2.03 -17.82 -31.69
C ARG A 103 -1.81 -19.27 -32.11
N ILE A 104 -0.64 -19.55 -32.66
CA ILE A 104 -0.21 -20.90 -33.07
C ILE A 104 0.87 -21.37 -32.10
N ILE A 105 0.78 -22.63 -31.69
CA ILE A 105 1.66 -23.25 -30.69
C ILE A 105 2.25 -24.53 -31.29
N GLY A 106 3.48 -24.87 -30.92
CA GLY A 106 4.14 -26.11 -31.34
C GLY A 106 4.88 -26.02 -32.67
N VAL A 107 5.10 -24.80 -33.19
CA VAL A 107 5.94 -24.58 -34.36
C VAL A 107 7.42 -24.61 -33.93
N PRO A 108 8.28 -25.41 -34.58
CA PRO A 108 9.71 -25.48 -34.27
C PRO A 108 10.38 -24.10 -34.35
N GLU A 109 11.32 -23.80 -33.45
CA GLU A 109 12.02 -22.51 -33.45
C GLU A 109 13.13 -22.48 -34.52
N GLY A 110 13.10 -21.47 -35.40
CA GLY A 110 14.17 -21.14 -36.35
C GLY A 110 14.55 -19.65 -36.36
N GLU A 111 15.40 -19.23 -37.31
CA GLU A 111 15.65 -17.82 -37.62
C GLU A 111 14.45 -17.25 -38.39
N GLU A 112 13.31 -17.15 -37.72
CA GLU A 112 12.05 -16.80 -38.38
C GLU A 112 11.87 -15.29 -38.52
N SER A 113 11.91 -14.84 -39.77
CA SER A 113 11.43 -13.52 -40.19
C SER A 113 9.89 -13.47 -40.23
N GLU A 114 9.32 -12.26 -40.30
CA GLU A 114 7.87 -12.07 -40.46
C GLU A 114 7.32 -12.79 -41.69
N LYS A 115 8.05 -12.77 -42.82
CA LYS A 115 7.66 -13.45 -44.06
C LYS A 115 7.63 -14.97 -43.92
N GLU A 116 8.57 -15.55 -43.18
CA GLU A 116 8.56 -16.99 -42.91
C GLU A 116 7.43 -17.37 -41.98
N THR A 117 7.16 -16.55 -40.96
CA THR A 117 6.05 -16.75 -40.02
C THR A 117 4.70 -16.73 -40.76
N GLU A 118 4.52 -15.80 -41.69
CA GLU A 118 3.36 -15.75 -42.58
C GLU A 118 3.27 -16.98 -43.48
N LYS A 119 4.38 -17.41 -44.09
CA LYS A 119 4.42 -18.60 -44.95
C LYS A 119 4.03 -19.87 -44.17
N ILE A 120 4.58 -20.06 -42.97
CA ILE A 120 4.23 -21.18 -42.08
C ILE A 120 2.73 -21.18 -41.77
N PHE A 121 2.15 -20.02 -41.45
CA PHE A 121 0.72 -19.93 -41.22
C PHE A 121 -0.10 -20.31 -42.47
N GLN A 122 0.29 -19.82 -43.65
CA GLN A 122 -0.38 -20.19 -44.91
C GLN A 122 -0.29 -21.69 -45.21
N GLU A 123 0.85 -22.33 -44.96
CA GLU A 123 1.05 -23.78 -45.09
C GLU A 123 0.13 -24.56 -44.13
N ILE A 124 0.09 -24.16 -42.85
CA ILE A 124 -0.79 -24.78 -41.84
C ILE A 124 -2.26 -24.70 -42.26
N ILE A 125 -2.70 -23.52 -42.74
CA ILE A 125 -4.08 -23.35 -43.18
C ILE A 125 -4.38 -24.15 -44.44
N ALA A 126 -3.46 -24.21 -45.42
CA ALA A 126 -3.66 -24.98 -46.64
C ALA A 126 -3.75 -26.49 -46.37
N GLU A 127 -2.94 -27.00 -45.46
CA GLU A 127 -2.93 -28.41 -45.06
C GLU A 127 -4.19 -28.80 -44.28
N ASN A 128 -4.61 -27.97 -43.33
CA ASN A 128 -5.73 -28.30 -42.44
C ASN A 128 -7.08 -27.82 -42.98
N PHE A 129 -7.16 -26.67 -43.64
CA PHE A 129 -8.42 -26.07 -44.08
C PHE A 129 -8.45 -25.84 -45.60
N PRO A 130 -8.35 -26.91 -46.43
CA PRO A 130 -8.27 -26.77 -47.88
C PRO A 130 -9.50 -26.08 -48.51
N ASN A 131 -10.65 -26.14 -47.82
CA ASN A 131 -11.90 -25.51 -48.27
C ASN A 131 -11.99 -24.00 -47.97
N MET A 132 -10.98 -23.42 -47.32
CA MET A 132 -11.01 -22.02 -46.87
C MET A 132 -10.78 -21.00 -47.99
N GLY A 133 -10.36 -21.46 -49.19
CA GLY A 133 -10.12 -20.64 -50.37
C GLY A 133 -8.87 -19.75 -50.25
N LYS A 134 -8.13 -19.56 -51.35
CA LYS A 134 -6.90 -18.73 -51.34
C LYS A 134 -7.17 -17.24 -51.08
N GLU A 135 -8.39 -16.77 -51.32
CA GLU A 135 -8.79 -15.36 -51.18
C GLU A 135 -8.99 -14.90 -49.73
N SER A 136 -9.21 -15.82 -48.79
CA SER A 136 -9.35 -15.49 -47.35
C SER A 136 -8.00 -15.34 -46.62
N LEU A 137 -6.90 -15.74 -47.25
CA LEU A 137 -5.58 -15.90 -46.63
C LEU A 137 -4.59 -14.76 -46.87
N THR A 138 -4.93 -13.81 -47.74
CA THR A 138 -4.06 -12.68 -48.14
C THR A 138 -4.14 -11.47 -47.20
N GLN A 139 -4.84 -11.57 -46.07
CA GLN A 139 -5.09 -10.41 -45.20
C GLN A 139 -4.47 -10.55 -43.80
N ILE A 140 -3.19 -10.89 -43.77
CA ILE A 140 -2.37 -10.81 -42.55
C ILE A 140 -1.85 -9.37 -42.44
N GLN A 141 -2.04 -8.77 -41.28
CA GLN A 141 -1.49 -7.46 -40.96
C GLN A 141 -0.09 -7.58 -40.35
N GLU A 142 0.15 -8.60 -39.53
CA GLU A 142 1.42 -8.82 -38.83
C GLU A 142 1.57 -10.31 -38.50
N ALA A 143 2.77 -10.84 -38.63
CA ALA A 143 3.09 -12.23 -38.26
C ALA A 143 4.42 -12.28 -37.53
N GLN A 144 4.42 -12.70 -36.26
CA GLN A 144 5.66 -12.73 -35.48
C GLN A 144 5.67 -13.81 -34.39
N GLN A 145 6.87 -14.30 -34.04
CA GLN A 145 7.07 -15.11 -32.84
C GLN A 145 7.13 -14.23 -31.59
N VAL A 146 6.32 -14.57 -30.58
CA VAL A 146 6.22 -13.83 -29.32
C VAL A 146 6.64 -14.73 -28.15
N PRO A 147 7.57 -14.27 -27.29
CA PRO A 147 8.28 -12.99 -27.32
C PRO A 147 9.37 -12.91 -28.41
N TYR A 148 9.68 -11.71 -28.91
CA TYR A 148 10.67 -11.49 -29.98
C TYR A 148 12.06 -12.06 -29.66
N LYS A 149 12.46 -12.12 -28.39
CA LYS A 149 13.74 -12.70 -27.95
C LYS A 149 13.55 -14.15 -27.48
N ILE A 150 14.39 -15.05 -27.98
CA ILE A 150 14.50 -16.43 -27.48
C ILE A 150 15.06 -16.37 -26.05
N ASN A 151 14.42 -17.10 -25.13
CA ASN A 151 14.91 -17.27 -23.76
C ASN A 151 15.48 -18.67 -23.60
N PRO A 152 16.81 -18.86 -23.51
CA PRO A 152 17.44 -20.18 -23.40
C PRO A 152 17.01 -20.99 -22.16
N ARG A 153 16.42 -20.34 -21.15
CA ARG A 153 15.90 -20.99 -19.94
C ARG A 153 14.49 -21.56 -20.12
N ARG A 154 13.80 -21.27 -21.24
CA ARG A 154 12.48 -21.81 -21.52
C ARG A 154 12.60 -23.08 -22.36
N ASN A 155 11.98 -24.16 -21.88
CA ASN A 155 11.89 -25.43 -22.61
C ASN A 155 10.66 -25.50 -23.54
N THR A 156 9.83 -24.45 -23.56
CA THR A 156 8.64 -24.38 -24.40
C THR A 156 8.90 -23.53 -25.64
N LEU A 157 8.52 -24.04 -26.81
CA LEU A 157 8.59 -23.30 -28.06
C LEU A 157 7.78 -22.01 -28.00
N ARG A 158 8.32 -20.94 -28.60
CA ARG A 158 7.60 -19.67 -28.76
C ARG A 158 6.33 -19.86 -29.57
N CYS A 159 5.36 -18.97 -29.32
CA CYS A 159 4.12 -18.98 -30.08
C CYS A 159 4.20 -17.97 -31.21
N ILE A 160 3.64 -18.33 -32.35
CA ILE A 160 3.41 -17.39 -33.43
C ILE A 160 2.12 -16.62 -33.13
N LEU A 161 2.19 -15.30 -33.19
CA LEU A 161 1.06 -14.39 -33.15
C LEU A 161 0.81 -13.88 -34.57
N ILE A 162 -0.35 -14.21 -35.12
CA ILE A 162 -0.83 -13.69 -36.40
C ILE A 162 -1.92 -12.67 -36.12
N LYS A 163 -1.75 -11.45 -36.62
CA LYS A 163 -2.77 -10.41 -36.60
C LYS A 163 -3.45 -10.37 -37.96
N LEU A 164 -4.75 -10.64 -37.99
CA LEU A 164 -5.55 -10.59 -39.21
C LEU A 164 -6.12 -9.17 -39.39
N THR A 165 -6.45 -8.80 -40.63
CA THR A 165 -7.14 -7.51 -40.89
C THR A 165 -8.62 -7.56 -40.51
N LYS A 166 -9.24 -8.74 -40.53
CA LYS A 166 -10.67 -8.94 -40.29
C LYS A 166 -10.91 -9.93 -39.16
N ILE A 167 -11.86 -9.58 -38.29
CA ILE A 167 -12.32 -10.41 -37.16
C ILE A 167 -12.99 -11.69 -37.68
N LYS A 168 -13.77 -11.58 -38.78
CA LYS A 168 -14.46 -12.72 -39.39
C LYS A 168 -13.50 -13.85 -39.77
N ASP A 169 -12.33 -13.51 -40.29
CA ASP A 169 -11.35 -14.51 -40.73
C ASP A 169 -10.83 -15.31 -39.52
N LYS A 170 -10.55 -14.63 -38.39
CA LYS A 170 -10.20 -15.29 -37.13
C LYS A 170 -11.30 -16.26 -36.68
N GLU A 171 -12.55 -15.82 -36.71
CA GLU A 171 -13.68 -16.63 -36.25
C GLU A 171 -13.82 -17.91 -37.08
N ILE A 172 -13.69 -17.81 -38.40
CA ILE A 172 -13.76 -18.96 -39.31
C ILE A 172 -12.58 -19.92 -39.03
N ILE A 173 -11.35 -19.40 -38.87
CA ILE A 173 -10.16 -20.22 -38.55
C ILE A 173 -10.33 -20.96 -37.23
N LEU A 174 -10.73 -20.26 -36.17
CA LEU A 174 -10.91 -20.87 -34.85
C LEU A 174 -12.07 -21.85 -34.83
N LYS A 175 -13.15 -21.61 -35.58
CA LYS A 175 -14.26 -22.55 -35.72
C LYS A 175 -13.80 -23.83 -36.41
N ALA A 176 -13.12 -23.72 -37.55
CA ALA A 176 -12.62 -24.87 -38.29
C ALA A 176 -11.62 -25.68 -37.45
N ALA A 177 -10.73 -25.02 -36.68
CA ALA A 177 -9.80 -25.68 -35.77
C ALA A 177 -10.50 -26.47 -34.65
N ARG A 178 -11.63 -25.98 -34.12
CA ARG A 178 -12.43 -26.70 -33.13
C ARG A 178 -13.11 -27.92 -33.72
N GLU A 179 -13.67 -27.80 -34.92
CA GLU A 179 -14.31 -28.91 -35.64
C GLU A 179 -13.32 -30.02 -35.97
N MET A 180 -12.11 -29.65 -36.43
CA MET A 180 -10.99 -30.57 -36.64
C MET A 180 -10.69 -31.41 -35.40
N LYS A 181 -10.50 -30.75 -34.26
CA LYS A 181 -10.17 -31.41 -32.98
C LYS A 181 -11.26 -32.38 -32.52
N GLN A 182 -12.53 -32.13 -32.87
CA GLN A 182 -13.64 -33.03 -32.55
C GLN A 182 -13.60 -34.29 -33.43
N ARG A 183 -13.34 -34.15 -34.73
CA ARG A 183 -13.24 -35.29 -35.66
C ARG A 183 -12.10 -36.24 -35.32
N THR A 184 -10.97 -35.75 -34.83
CA THR A 184 -9.84 -36.61 -34.42
C THR A 184 -10.10 -37.36 -33.11
N ARG A 185 -11.16 -37.03 -32.36
CA ARG A 185 -11.49 -37.63 -31.06
C ARG A 185 -12.62 -38.66 -31.13
N GLU A 186 -13.33 -38.78 -32.25
CA GLU A 186 -14.27 -39.88 -32.46
C GLU A 186 -13.49 -41.10 -32.97
N PRO A 187 -13.43 -42.21 -32.22
CA PRO A 187 -12.88 -43.46 -32.73
C PRO A 187 -13.87 -44.05 -33.74
N GLN A 188 -13.35 -44.43 -34.90
CA GLN A 188 -14.02 -45.36 -35.82
C GLN A 188 -14.12 -46.76 -35.20
#